data_AF-A0A9D8AC76-F1
#
_entry.id   AF-A0A9D8AC76-F1
#
_cell.length_a   1.000
_cell.length_b   1.000
_cell.length_c   1.000
_cell.angle_alpha   90.00
_cell.angle_beta   90.00
_cell.angle_gamma   90.00
#
_symmetry.space_group_name_H-M   'P 1'
#
loop_
_entity.id
_entity.type
_entity.pdbx_description
1 polymer ?
#
loop_
_entity_poly.entity_id
_entity_poly.type
_entity_poly.pdbx_seq_one_letter_code
_entity_poly.pdbx_strand_id
1 'polypeptide(L)'
;MKSIERKHLTTEQQNRNSLDIDAQSIRGILDIINDEDGTIAEKVKNAIPEIEQTVELTTKAIRNGYHVIYVGAGTSGRLGVLDASEMPPTYSVPTDWFNGIIAGGDDALRKSIEGAEDKPEMAVSDLKEFGLSAGDVVIGISTSGAAAYVKSAIEYGQSVGAKTVYLICNEKPYLAAKSDVLIKVDTGPEVITGSTRMKAGTATKMVLNMISTATMVRLGKVYGNLMVDLMAVNDKLVDRGVRIISQLTGLELEESQQALYAADKSVKKAVVMVKNNCSLDEANKLLKDVKGSLRSIIG
;
A
#
# COMPACT_ATOMS: atom_id res chain seq x y z
N MET A 1 -34.32 7.48 -0.08
CA MET A 1 -33.50 7.22 1.13
C MET A 1 -33.51 5.71 1.42
N LYS A 2 -32.55 4.96 0.87
CA LYS A 2 -32.33 3.51 1.16
C LYS A 2 -31.56 3.34 2.49
N SER A 3 -32.03 3.99 3.56
CA SER A 3 -31.27 4.08 4.83
C SER A 3 -31.39 2.84 5.72
N ILE A 4 -32.41 1.99 5.51
CA ILE A 4 -32.76 0.90 6.45
C ILE A 4 -31.85 -0.35 6.26
N GLU A 5 -31.17 -0.50 5.12
CA GLU A 5 -30.41 -1.72 4.79
C GLU A 5 -28.97 -1.74 5.34
N ARG A 6 -28.39 -0.58 5.70
CA ARG A 6 -26.99 -0.50 6.17
C ARG A 6 -26.77 -1.07 7.58
N LYS A 7 -27.81 -1.12 8.42
CA LYS A 7 -27.75 -1.60 9.81
C LYS A 7 -27.25 -3.04 10.00
N HIS A 8 -27.28 -3.83 8.93
CA HIS A 8 -26.86 -5.22 8.96
C HIS A 8 -25.36 -5.40 8.71
N LEU A 9 -24.68 -4.37 8.22
CA LEU A 9 -23.22 -4.39 8.03
C LEU A 9 -22.54 -4.48 9.39
N THR A 10 -21.57 -5.36 9.52
CA THR A 10 -20.83 -5.55 10.78
C THR A 10 -20.17 -4.26 11.25
N THR A 11 -19.65 -3.45 10.32
CA THR A 11 -19.10 -2.10 10.60
C THR A 11 -20.09 -1.11 11.20
N GLU A 12 -21.40 -1.33 11.03
CA GLU A 12 -22.47 -0.45 11.53
C GLU A 12 -23.16 -1.00 12.79
N GLN A 13 -22.74 -2.18 13.28
CA GLN A 13 -23.28 -2.77 14.50
C GLN A 13 -22.63 -2.17 15.75
N GLN A 14 -23.33 -2.25 16.88
CA GLN A 14 -22.74 -1.90 18.18
C GLN A 14 -21.76 -2.98 18.63
N ASN A 15 -20.61 -2.56 19.15
CA ASN A 15 -19.69 -3.45 19.82
C ASN A 15 -20.15 -3.68 21.26
N ARG A 16 -20.36 -4.95 21.61
CA ARG A 16 -20.81 -5.35 22.96
C ARG A 16 -19.79 -5.05 24.05
N ASN A 17 -18.51 -4.93 23.70
CA ASN A 17 -17.42 -4.63 24.62
C ASN A 17 -17.33 -3.13 24.97
N SER A 18 -18.04 -2.27 24.23
CA SER A 18 -17.96 -0.80 24.38
C SER A 18 -19.32 -0.13 24.56
N LEU A 19 -20.36 -0.86 24.98
CA LEU A 19 -21.72 -0.32 25.14
C LEU A 19 -21.78 0.93 26.03
N ASP A 20 -21.02 0.91 27.13
CA ASP A 20 -20.97 1.99 28.13
C ASP A 20 -19.61 2.71 28.13
N ILE A 21 -18.94 2.81 26.96
CA ILE A 21 -17.58 3.36 26.87
C ILE A 21 -17.49 4.82 27.34
N ASP A 22 -18.57 5.59 27.21
CA ASP A 22 -18.68 6.98 27.67
C ASP A 22 -18.74 7.12 29.20
N ALA A 23 -19.07 6.04 29.91
CA ALA A 23 -19.07 5.97 31.37
C ALA A 23 -17.77 5.38 31.96
N GLN A 24 -16.83 4.94 31.12
CA GLN A 24 -15.57 4.35 31.57
C GLN A 24 -14.56 5.40 32.04
N SER A 25 -13.64 4.98 32.92
CA SER A 25 -12.44 5.78 33.18
C SER A 25 -11.59 5.92 31.93
N ILE A 26 -10.74 6.96 31.85
CA ILE A 26 -9.80 7.14 30.73
C ILE A 26 -8.99 5.86 30.48
N ARG A 27 -8.52 5.18 31.54
CA ARG A 27 -7.79 3.91 31.42
C ARG A 27 -8.65 2.83 30.80
N GLY A 28 -9.89 2.67 31.25
CA GLY A 28 -10.84 1.69 30.71
C GLY A 28 -11.17 1.94 29.23
N ILE A 29 -11.35 3.21 28.83
CA ILE A 29 -11.54 3.58 27.41
C ILE A 29 -10.33 3.10 26.58
N LEU A 30 -9.11 3.38 27.05
CA LEU A 30 -7.89 3.00 26.32
C LEU A 30 -7.68 1.48 26.27
N ASP A 31 -7.97 0.76 27.35
CA ASP A 31 -7.86 -0.70 27.40
C ASP A 31 -8.88 -1.34 26.42
N ILE A 32 -10.13 -0.87 26.37
CA ILE A 32 -11.14 -1.34 25.41
C ILE A 32 -10.68 -1.11 23.96
N ILE A 33 -10.14 0.07 23.65
CA ILE A 33 -9.63 0.37 22.30
C ILE A 33 -8.49 -0.59 21.93
N ASN A 34 -7.52 -0.76 22.84
CA ASN A 34 -6.36 -1.61 22.58
C ASN A 34 -6.72 -3.09 22.44
N ASP A 35 -7.65 -3.59 23.25
CA ASP A 35 -8.11 -4.98 23.17
C ASP A 35 -8.76 -5.27 21.81
N GLU A 36 -9.55 -4.32 21.31
CA GLU A 36 -10.15 -4.39 19.97
C GLU A 36 -9.10 -4.30 18.85
N ASP A 37 -8.13 -3.40 18.96
CA ASP A 37 -7.01 -3.29 18.01
C ASP A 37 -6.15 -4.57 17.96
N GLY A 38 -5.99 -5.25 19.10
CA GLY A 38 -5.26 -6.53 19.19
C GLY A 38 -5.85 -7.64 18.32
N THR A 39 -7.11 -7.54 17.91
CA THR A 39 -7.77 -8.53 17.05
C THR A 39 -7.39 -8.40 15.58
N ILE A 40 -6.88 -7.24 15.14
CA ILE A 40 -6.74 -6.90 13.72
C ILE A 40 -5.74 -7.82 13.00
N ALA A 41 -4.61 -8.13 13.63
CA ALA A 41 -3.55 -8.90 12.99
C ALA A 41 -4.01 -10.30 12.57
N GLU A 42 -4.80 -10.99 13.40
CA GLU A 42 -5.33 -12.31 13.04
C GLU A 42 -6.38 -12.21 11.93
N LYS A 43 -7.16 -11.12 11.88
CA LYS A 43 -8.11 -10.88 10.78
C LYS A 43 -7.38 -10.64 9.46
N VAL A 44 -6.31 -9.85 9.46
CA VAL A 44 -5.47 -9.59 8.26
C VAL A 44 -4.79 -10.87 7.80
N LYS A 45 -4.31 -11.71 8.72
CA LYS A 45 -3.70 -13.01 8.40
C LYS A 45 -4.63 -13.92 7.59
N ASN A 46 -5.93 -13.91 7.87
CA ASN A 46 -6.90 -14.69 7.11
C ASN A 46 -7.07 -14.23 5.66
N ALA A 47 -6.66 -13.00 5.33
CA ALA A 47 -6.72 -12.43 3.98
C ALA A 47 -5.40 -12.57 3.19
N ILE A 48 -4.38 -13.25 3.75
CA ILE A 48 -3.09 -13.46 3.09
C ILE A 48 -3.23 -14.06 1.68
N PRO A 49 -4.09 -15.07 1.42
CA PRO A 49 -4.22 -15.63 0.08
C PRO A 49 -4.63 -14.59 -0.98
N GLU A 50 -5.57 -13.71 -0.67
CA GLU A 50 -6.01 -12.66 -1.59
C GLU A 50 -4.99 -11.51 -1.69
N ILE A 51 -4.26 -11.23 -0.61
CA ILE A 51 -3.12 -10.30 -0.63
C ILE A 51 -2.02 -10.84 -1.54
N GLU A 52 -1.70 -12.13 -1.46
CA GLU A 52 -0.72 -12.79 -2.33
C GLU A 52 -1.10 -12.67 -3.81
N GLN A 53 -2.35 -12.99 -4.16
CA GLN A 53 -2.87 -12.82 -5.53
C GLN A 53 -2.73 -11.36 -5.99
N THR A 54 -3.04 -10.41 -5.10
CA THR A 54 -2.90 -8.99 -5.40
C THR A 54 -1.43 -8.61 -5.66
N VAL A 55 -0.49 -9.12 -4.86
CA VAL A 55 0.95 -8.90 -5.05
C VAL A 55 1.44 -9.46 -6.39
N GLU A 56 0.90 -10.58 -6.86
CA GLU A 56 1.22 -11.12 -8.18
C GLU A 56 0.76 -10.18 -9.30
N LEU A 57 -0.46 -9.64 -9.19
CA LEU A 57 -1.02 -8.69 -10.15
C LEU A 57 -0.20 -7.40 -10.21
N THR A 58 0.07 -6.78 -9.05
CA THR A 58 0.86 -5.53 -8.96
C THR A 58 2.28 -5.74 -9.45
N THR A 59 2.95 -6.82 -9.04
CA THR A 59 4.31 -7.14 -9.51
C THR A 59 4.36 -7.30 -11.02
N LYS A 60 3.36 -7.96 -11.62
CA LYS A 60 3.28 -8.15 -13.07
C LYS A 60 3.03 -6.82 -13.80
N ALA A 61 2.13 -5.98 -13.30
CA ALA A 61 1.83 -4.68 -13.89
C ALA A 61 3.08 -3.78 -13.93
N ILE A 62 3.74 -3.59 -12.78
CA ILE A 62 4.95 -2.76 -12.69
C ILE A 62 6.07 -3.29 -13.59
N ARG A 63 6.30 -4.61 -13.65
CA ARG A 63 7.32 -5.20 -14.53
C ARG A 63 7.08 -4.94 -16.01
N ASN A 64 5.82 -4.74 -16.40
CA ASN A 64 5.42 -4.49 -17.77
C ASN A 64 5.25 -2.98 -18.06
N GLY A 65 5.66 -2.11 -17.14
CA GLY A 65 5.62 -0.65 -17.32
C GLY A 65 4.26 -0.01 -17.05
N TYR A 66 3.39 -0.69 -16.30
CA TYR A 66 2.09 -0.18 -15.87
C TYR A 66 2.11 0.22 -14.39
N HIS A 67 0.98 0.69 -13.89
CA HIS A 67 0.83 1.32 -12.59
C HIS A 67 -0.16 0.59 -11.67
N VAL A 68 -0.07 0.88 -10.38
CA VAL A 68 -1.05 0.50 -9.35
C VAL A 68 -1.78 1.76 -8.89
N ILE A 69 -3.11 1.70 -8.84
CA ILE A 69 -3.96 2.83 -8.48
C ILE A 69 -4.85 2.44 -7.30
N TYR A 70 -4.61 3.04 -6.15
CA TYR A 70 -5.53 2.99 -5.02
C TYR A 70 -6.66 4.00 -5.23
N VAL A 71 -7.91 3.56 -5.07
CA VAL A 71 -9.09 4.43 -5.22
C VAL A 71 -9.99 4.29 -3.99
N GLY A 72 -10.29 5.40 -3.33
CA GLY A 72 -11.11 5.38 -2.10
C GLY A 72 -11.74 6.72 -1.77
N ALA A 73 -12.57 6.75 -0.74
CA ALA A 73 -13.12 7.98 -0.16
C ALA A 73 -12.73 8.10 1.31
N GLY A 74 -12.72 9.33 1.84
CA GLY A 74 -12.44 9.59 3.25
C GLY A 74 -11.15 8.92 3.73
N THR A 75 -11.22 8.20 4.86
CA THR A 75 -10.06 7.49 5.43
C THR A 75 -9.45 6.48 4.46
N SER A 76 -10.27 5.72 3.72
CA SER A 76 -9.78 4.72 2.77
C SER A 76 -8.95 5.34 1.65
N GLY A 77 -9.42 6.45 1.06
CA GLY A 77 -8.66 7.19 0.04
C GLY A 77 -7.36 7.77 0.60
N ARG A 78 -7.40 8.35 1.81
CA ARG A 78 -6.20 8.90 2.47
C ARG A 78 -5.14 7.85 2.76
N LEU A 79 -5.54 6.63 3.15
CA LEU A 79 -4.61 5.52 3.38
C LEU A 79 -3.97 5.04 2.07
N GLY A 80 -4.71 5.03 0.97
CA GLY A 80 -4.15 4.76 -0.36
C GLY A 80 -3.09 5.80 -0.76
N VAL A 81 -3.40 7.08 -0.57
CA VAL A 81 -2.45 8.18 -0.83
C VAL A 81 -1.22 8.09 0.07
N LEU A 82 -1.40 7.76 1.35
CA LEU A 82 -0.31 7.56 2.31
C LEU A 82 0.66 6.47 1.81
N ASP A 83 0.17 5.26 1.54
CA ASP A 83 1.01 4.14 1.10
C ASP A 83 1.74 4.45 -0.22
N ALA A 84 1.03 5.03 -1.20
CA ALA A 84 1.63 5.46 -2.46
C ALA A 84 2.77 6.48 -2.26
N SER A 85 2.58 7.47 -1.37
CA SER A 85 3.58 8.51 -1.10
C SER A 85 4.87 7.99 -0.46
N GLU A 86 4.81 6.82 0.19
CA GLU A 86 5.98 6.19 0.82
C GLU A 86 6.81 5.38 -0.18
N MET A 87 6.32 5.09 -1.39
CA MET A 87 7.04 4.27 -2.37
C MET A 87 8.35 4.91 -2.84
N PRO A 88 8.38 6.17 -3.32
CA PRO A 88 9.63 6.80 -3.76
C PRO A 88 10.71 6.89 -2.68
N PRO A 89 10.45 7.42 -1.46
CA PRO A 89 11.52 7.56 -0.46
C PRO A 89 11.97 6.21 0.14
N THR A 90 11.12 5.17 0.09
CA THR A 90 11.42 3.85 0.67
C THR A 90 12.15 2.94 -0.31
N TYR A 91 11.83 3.00 -1.61
CA TYR A 91 12.35 2.04 -2.60
C TYR A 91 13.06 2.71 -3.79
N SER A 92 13.21 4.03 -3.76
CA SER A 92 13.74 4.86 -4.87
C SER A 92 13.10 4.52 -6.22
N VAL A 93 11.78 4.34 -6.20
CA VAL A 93 10.97 4.05 -7.40
C VAL A 93 10.31 5.33 -7.93
N PRO A 94 9.95 5.36 -9.23
CA PRO A 94 9.14 6.43 -9.80
C PRO A 94 7.87 6.71 -8.99
N THR A 95 7.46 7.98 -8.97
CA THR A 95 6.27 8.45 -8.24
C THR A 95 4.96 7.90 -8.78
N ASP A 96 4.96 7.40 -10.01
CA ASP A 96 3.80 6.91 -10.73
C ASP A 96 3.61 5.38 -10.62
N TRP A 97 4.52 4.63 -9.99
CA TRP A 97 4.33 3.19 -9.80
C TRP A 97 3.10 2.86 -8.95
N PHE A 98 2.91 3.61 -7.87
CA PHE A 98 1.74 3.53 -7.00
C PHE A 98 1.12 4.92 -6.88
N ASN A 99 -0.18 5.02 -7.11
CA ASN A 99 -0.91 6.28 -7.13
C ASN A 99 -2.12 6.18 -6.20
N GLY A 100 -2.43 7.26 -5.47
CA GLY A 100 -3.62 7.36 -4.65
C GLY A 100 -4.61 8.36 -5.23
N ILE A 101 -5.81 7.91 -5.56
CA ILE A 101 -6.93 8.75 -5.99
C ILE A 101 -7.99 8.73 -4.89
N ILE A 102 -8.38 9.93 -4.44
CA ILE A 102 -9.37 10.13 -3.38
C ILE A 102 -10.59 10.87 -3.92
N ALA A 103 -11.78 10.37 -3.60
CA ALA A 103 -13.03 11.04 -3.94
C ALA A 103 -13.05 12.47 -3.36
N GLY A 104 -13.29 13.46 -4.22
CA GLY A 104 -13.22 14.88 -3.86
C GLY A 104 -11.85 15.54 -4.07
N GLY A 105 -10.85 14.80 -4.59
CA GLY A 105 -9.54 15.32 -4.96
C GLY A 105 -8.68 15.75 -3.76
N ASP A 106 -7.64 16.54 -4.01
CA ASP A 106 -6.64 16.93 -3.01
C ASP A 106 -7.23 17.62 -1.77
N ASP A 107 -8.31 18.38 -1.92
CA ASP A 107 -9.01 19.00 -0.80
C ASP A 107 -9.50 17.95 0.22
N ALA A 108 -9.88 16.76 -0.26
CA ALA A 108 -10.34 15.65 0.56
C ALA A 108 -9.23 15.05 1.46
N LEU A 109 -7.95 15.33 1.18
CA LEU A 109 -6.84 14.86 2.01
C LEU A 109 -6.88 15.47 3.41
N ARG A 110 -7.33 16.72 3.53
CA ARG A 110 -7.33 17.47 4.80
C ARG A 110 -8.73 17.79 5.30
N LYS A 111 -9.73 17.79 4.42
CA LYS A 111 -11.13 18.10 4.75
C LYS A 111 -12.02 16.95 4.35
N SER A 112 -13.11 16.72 5.08
CA SER A 112 -14.14 15.79 4.61
C SER A 112 -15.00 16.50 3.58
N ILE A 113 -15.19 15.88 2.41
CA ILE A 113 -16.07 16.37 1.36
C ILE A 113 -17.35 15.54 1.39
N GLU A 114 -18.42 16.14 1.90
CA GLU A 114 -19.70 15.45 2.06
C GLU A 114 -20.27 14.99 0.71
N GLY A 115 -20.72 13.73 0.65
CA GLY A 115 -21.31 13.13 -0.54
C GLY A 115 -20.34 12.80 -1.68
N ALA A 116 -19.02 13.04 -1.54
CA ALA A 116 -18.06 12.67 -2.58
C ALA A 116 -18.03 11.16 -2.87
N GLU A 117 -18.23 10.34 -1.83
CA GLU A 117 -18.28 8.87 -1.93
C GLU A 117 -19.52 8.33 -2.67
N ASP A 118 -20.56 9.15 -2.80
CA ASP A 118 -21.84 8.80 -3.42
C ASP A 118 -21.91 9.21 -4.91
N LYS A 119 -20.82 9.74 -5.48
CA LYS A 119 -20.75 10.22 -6.87
C LYS A 119 -20.00 9.24 -7.79
N PRO A 120 -20.66 8.22 -8.37
CA PRO A 120 -20.01 7.22 -9.22
C PRO A 120 -19.37 7.79 -10.48
N GLU A 121 -19.93 8.87 -11.05
CA GLU A 121 -19.42 9.53 -12.24
C GLU A 121 -18.05 10.18 -12.03
N MET A 122 -17.76 10.64 -10.81
CA MET A 122 -16.47 11.25 -10.47
C MET A 122 -15.34 10.22 -10.54
N ALA A 123 -15.58 8.98 -10.10
CA ALA A 123 -14.57 7.93 -10.17
C ALA A 123 -14.11 7.64 -11.61
N VAL A 124 -15.05 7.66 -12.56
CA VAL A 124 -14.75 7.48 -13.99
C VAL A 124 -13.97 8.67 -14.53
N SER A 125 -14.34 9.89 -14.12
CA SER A 125 -13.62 11.11 -14.51
C SER A 125 -12.18 11.06 -14.02
N ASP A 126 -11.96 10.78 -12.73
CA ASP A 126 -10.65 10.76 -12.11
C ASP A 126 -9.74 9.69 -12.74
N LEU A 127 -10.28 8.49 -13.03
CA LEU A 127 -9.52 7.42 -13.69
C LEU A 127 -9.23 7.71 -15.17
N LYS A 128 -10.10 8.48 -15.86
CA LYS A 128 -9.83 8.95 -17.23
C LYS A 128 -8.75 10.03 -17.24
N GLU A 129 -8.82 10.96 -16.31
CA GLU A 129 -7.83 12.03 -16.16
C GLU A 129 -6.45 11.47 -15.82
N PHE A 130 -6.41 10.45 -14.94
CA PHE A 130 -5.19 9.68 -14.68
C PHE A 130 -4.63 8.98 -15.93
N GLY A 131 -5.49 8.63 -16.90
CA GLY A 131 -5.09 7.90 -18.09
C GLY A 131 -5.04 6.38 -17.88
N LEU A 132 -5.98 5.83 -17.09
CA LEU A 132 -6.06 4.39 -16.82
C LEU A 132 -6.01 3.54 -18.09
N SER A 133 -5.17 2.51 -18.07
CA SER A 133 -4.93 1.58 -19.17
C SER A 133 -5.19 0.13 -18.79
N ALA A 134 -5.32 -0.75 -19.79
CA ALA A 134 -5.62 -2.17 -19.58
C ALA A 134 -4.53 -2.96 -18.82
N GLY A 135 -3.30 -2.44 -18.76
CA GLY A 135 -2.21 -3.11 -18.05
C GLY A 135 -2.10 -2.73 -16.56
N ASP A 136 -2.85 -1.72 -16.13
CA ASP A 136 -2.83 -1.22 -14.76
C ASP A 136 -3.62 -2.12 -13.79
N VAL A 137 -3.42 -1.87 -12.49
CA VAL A 137 -4.19 -2.49 -11.40
C VAL A 137 -4.94 -1.43 -10.60
N VAL A 138 -6.27 -1.51 -10.57
CA VAL A 138 -7.12 -0.67 -9.72
C VAL A 138 -7.44 -1.42 -8.43
N ILE A 139 -7.06 -0.84 -7.30
CA ILE A 139 -7.38 -1.35 -5.96
C ILE A 139 -8.40 -0.39 -5.34
N GLY A 140 -9.67 -0.77 -5.42
CA GLY A 140 -10.78 -0.05 -4.80
C GLY A 140 -10.87 -0.35 -3.30
N ILE A 141 -10.89 0.69 -2.47
CA ILE A 141 -10.88 0.56 -1.00
C ILE A 141 -12.17 1.16 -0.43
N SER A 142 -13.03 0.29 0.12
CA SER A 142 -14.23 0.73 0.84
C SER A 142 -14.49 -0.24 1.99
N THR A 143 -14.15 0.18 3.22
CA THR A 143 -14.26 -0.66 4.42
C THR A 143 -15.65 -1.26 4.59
N SER A 144 -16.69 -0.43 4.48
CA SER A 144 -18.09 -0.87 4.54
C SER A 144 -18.58 -1.56 3.26
N GLY A 145 -17.87 -1.34 2.16
CA GLY A 145 -18.31 -1.67 0.81
C GLY A 145 -19.44 -0.79 0.28
N ALA A 146 -19.73 0.36 0.92
CA ALA A 146 -20.91 1.17 0.61
C ALA A 146 -20.67 2.36 -0.33
N ALA A 147 -19.41 2.67 -0.65
CA ALA A 147 -19.07 3.84 -1.48
C ALA A 147 -19.36 3.57 -2.97
N ALA A 148 -20.32 4.28 -3.54
CA ALA A 148 -20.68 4.17 -4.96
C ALA A 148 -19.52 4.60 -5.88
N TYR A 149 -18.73 5.59 -5.44
CA TYR A 149 -17.50 6.01 -6.09
C TYR A 149 -16.53 4.84 -6.29
N VAL A 150 -16.28 4.04 -5.25
CA VAL A 150 -15.33 2.91 -5.31
C VAL A 150 -15.86 1.76 -6.17
N LYS A 151 -17.15 1.44 -6.07
CA LYS A 151 -17.78 0.45 -6.95
C LYS A 151 -17.63 0.86 -8.42
N SER A 152 -17.92 2.12 -8.73
CA SER A 152 -17.80 2.66 -10.09
C SER A 152 -16.35 2.61 -10.61
N ALA A 153 -15.37 2.91 -9.77
CA ALA A 153 -13.95 2.79 -10.10
C ALA A 153 -13.56 1.35 -10.52
N ILE A 154 -14.02 0.35 -9.77
CA ILE A 154 -13.79 -1.07 -10.06
C ILE A 154 -14.45 -1.45 -11.39
N GLU A 155 -15.73 -1.13 -11.56
CA GLU A 155 -16.47 -1.46 -12.79
C GLU A 155 -15.87 -0.80 -14.03
N TYR A 156 -15.42 0.46 -13.90
CA TYR A 156 -14.73 1.16 -14.98
C TYR A 156 -13.37 0.52 -15.29
N GLY A 157 -12.56 0.20 -14.28
CA GLY A 157 -11.29 -0.50 -14.46
C GLY A 157 -11.44 -1.80 -15.25
N GLN A 158 -12.47 -2.60 -14.92
CA GLN A 158 -12.79 -3.80 -15.69
C GLN A 158 -13.16 -3.51 -17.14
N SER A 159 -13.95 -2.45 -17.38
CA SER A 159 -14.37 -2.07 -18.74
C SER A 159 -13.19 -1.65 -19.62
N VAL A 160 -12.13 -1.07 -19.02
CA VAL A 160 -10.87 -0.71 -19.69
C VAL A 160 -9.96 -1.93 -19.88
N GLY A 161 -10.22 -3.03 -19.17
CA GLY A 161 -9.41 -4.25 -19.18
C GLY A 161 -8.32 -4.30 -18.10
N ALA A 162 -8.27 -3.29 -17.21
CA ALA A 162 -7.38 -3.26 -16.06
C ALA A 162 -7.74 -4.39 -15.07
N LYS A 163 -6.76 -4.81 -14.29
CA LYS A 163 -7.00 -5.74 -13.18
C LYS A 163 -7.58 -5.01 -11.98
N THR A 164 -8.49 -5.66 -11.28
CA THR A 164 -9.29 -5.02 -10.25
C THR A 164 -9.28 -5.79 -8.95
N VAL A 165 -9.04 -5.08 -7.86
CA VAL A 165 -9.04 -5.61 -6.50
C VAL A 165 -10.02 -4.79 -5.67
N TYR A 166 -10.86 -5.46 -4.89
CA TYR A 166 -11.75 -4.80 -3.95
C TYR A 166 -11.34 -5.14 -2.52
N LEU A 167 -10.94 -4.14 -1.74
CA LEU A 167 -10.62 -4.27 -0.32
C LEU A 167 -11.79 -3.78 0.54
N ILE A 168 -12.31 -4.70 1.37
CA ILE A 168 -13.39 -4.43 2.33
C ILE A 168 -13.03 -4.94 3.72
N CYS A 169 -13.69 -4.39 4.74
CA CYS A 169 -13.55 -4.79 6.14
C CYS A 169 -14.82 -5.42 6.74
N ASN A 170 -15.69 -5.96 5.88
CA ASN A 170 -16.95 -6.61 6.23
C ASN A 170 -17.00 -8.03 5.65
N GLU A 171 -17.92 -8.87 6.14
CA GLU A 171 -18.10 -10.23 5.60
C GLU A 171 -18.43 -10.24 4.10
N LYS A 172 -19.21 -9.25 3.65
CA LYS A 172 -19.61 -9.01 2.27
C LYS A 172 -19.68 -7.49 2.02
N PRO A 173 -19.41 -7.02 0.80
CA PRO A 173 -19.58 -5.62 0.48
C PRO A 173 -21.07 -5.23 0.49
N TYR A 174 -21.40 -4.02 0.94
CA TYR A 174 -22.76 -3.48 0.82
C TYR A 174 -23.17 -3.31 -0.65
N LEU A 175 -22.29 -2.72 -1.46
CA LEU A 175 -22.41 -2.63 -2.90
C LEU A 175 -21.48 -3.67 -3.53
N ALA A 176 -22.06 -4.76 -4.03
CA ALA A 176 -21.29 -5.75 -4.78
C ALA A 176 -20.69 -5.10 -6.04
N ALA A 177 -19.40 -5.35 -6.26
CA ALA A 177 -18.70 -5.06 -7.49
C ALA A 177 -18.01 -6.35 -7.92
N LYS A 178 -18.06 -6.68 -9.21
CA LYS A 178 -17.24 -7.77 -9.73
C LYS A 178 -15.80 -7.28 -9.72
N SER A 179 -14.88 -8.00 -9.08
CA SER A 179 -13.44 -7.73 -9.10
C SER A 179 -12.67 -9.02 -9.42
N ASP A 180 -11.44 -8.91 -9.89
CA ASP A 180 -10.56 -10.08 -10.07
C ASP A 180 -10.18 -10.69 -8.72
N VAL A 181 -9.99 -9.86 -7.69
CA VAL A 181 -9.71 -10.26 -6.31
C VAL A 181 -10.61 -9.48 -5.35
N LEU A 182 -11.16 -10.16 -4.34
CA LEU A 182 -11.90 -9.53 -3.22
C LEU A 182 -11.12 -9.80 -1.93
N ILE A 183 -10.36 -8.82 -1.47
CA ILE A 183 -9.68 -8.91 -0.17
C ILE A 183 -10.70 -8.56 0.91
N LYS A 184 -10.91 -9.51 1.83
CA LYS A 184 -11.86 -9.38 2.91
C LYS A 184 -11.18 -9.48 4.26
N VAL A 185 -11.25 -8.40 5.04
CA VAL A 185 -10.75 -8.37 6.43
C VAL A 185 -11.89 -8.03 7.38
N ASP A 186 -12.72 -9.00 7.74
CA ASP A 186 -13.86 -8.77 8.64
C ASP A 186 -13.40 -8.39 10.07
N THR A 187 -13.31 -7.09 10.33
CA THR A 187 -12.80 -6.51 11.59
C THR A 187 -13.82 -6.51 12.72
N GLY A 188 -15.07 -6.89 12.44
CA GLY A 188 -16.15 -6.80 13.42
C GLY A 188 -16.63 -5.36 13.66
N PRO A 189 -17.55 -5.18 14.63
CA PRO A 189 -18.06 -3.87 15.03
C PRO A 189 -16.95 -2.98 15.59
N GLU A 190 -17.00 -1.69 15.27
CA GLU A 190 -16.05 -0.70 15.79
C GLU A 190 -16.38 -0.31 17.24
N VAL A 191 -15.38 0.13 18.00
CA VAL A 191 -15.55 0.59 19.39
C VAL A 191 -16.56 1.73 19.47
N ILE A 192 -16.49 2.66 18.52
CA ILE A 192 -17.53 3.66 18.26
C ILE A 192 -18.27 3.22 17.00
N THR A 193 -19.56 2.93 17.12
CA THR A 193 -20.39 2.40 16.01
C THR A 193 -20.24 3.25 14.74
N GLY A 194 -19.91 2.58 13.63
CA GLY A 194 -19.71 3.23 12.32
C GLY A 194 -18.38 3.97 12.15
N SER A 195 -17.54 4.09 13.19
CA SER A 195 -16.26 4.80 13.11
C SER A 195 -15.16 3.95 12.47
N THR A 196 -15.34 3.57 11.20
CA THR A 196 -14.43 2.68 10.45
C THR A 196 -13.04 3.26 10.19
N ARG A 197 -12.75 4.49 10.64
CA ARG A 197 -11.38 5.04 10.68
C ARG A 197 -10.49 4.31 11.70
N MET A 198 -11.07 3.49 12.59
CA MET A 198 -10.40 2.77 13.66
C MET A 198 -9.90 1.40 13.16
N LYS A 199 -10.50 0.27 13.58
CA LYS A 199 -9.97 -1.06 13.23
C LYS A 199 -9.93 -1.30 11.73
N ALA A 200 -10.99 -0.97 11.02
CA ALA A 200 -11.06 -1.16 9.57
C ALA A 200 -10.01 -0.31 8.83
N GLY A 201 -9.75 0.91 9.30
CA GLY A 201 -8.68 1.77 8.79
C GLY A 201 -7.29 1.18 9.04
N THR A 202 -7.04 0.70 10.26
CA THR A 202 -5.77 0.04 10.61
C THR A 202 -5.56 -1.25 9.81
N ALA A 203 -6.59 -2.09 9.67
CA ALA A 203 -6.57 -3.28 8.83
C ALA A 203 -6.25 -2.94 7.37
N THR A 204 -6.90 -1.89 6.83
CA THR A 204 -6.61 -1.38 5.49
C THR A 204 -5.14 -1.00 5.35
N LYS A 205 -4.59 -0.22 6.30
CA LYS A 205 -3.17 0.16 6.28
C LYS A 205 -2.25 -1.06 6.26
N MET A 206 -2.51 -2.06 7.10
CA MET A 206 -1.71 -3.28 7.15
C MET A 206 -1.73 -4.01 5.80
N VAL A 207 -2.91 -4.16 5.19
CA VAL A 207 -3.05 -4.79 3.87
C VAL A 207 -2.29 -4.03 2.78
N LEU A 208 -2.45 -2.70 2.72
CA LEU A 208 -1.75 -1.88 1.71
C LEU A 208 -0.23 -1.99 1.86
N ASN A 209 0.28 -1.89 3.09
CA ASN A 209 1.70 -2.03 3.36
C ASN A 209 2.22 -3.43 2.99
N MET A 210 1.45 -4.49 3.19
CA MET A 210 1.81 -5.84 2.74
C MET A 210 1.89 -5.91 1.21
N ILE A 211 0.89 -5.37 0.51
CA ILE A 211 0.85 -5.36 -0.96
C ILE A 211 2.05 -4.60 -1.52
N SER A 212 2.23 -3.36 -1.12
CA SER A 212 3.28 -2.48 -1.65
C SER A 212 4.67 -3.00 -1.31
N THR A 213 4.92 -3.38 -0.05
CA THR A 213 6.21 -3.93 0.39
C THR A 213 6.55 -5.24 -0.30
N ALA A 214 5.62 -6.20 -0.34
CA ALA A 214 5.88 -7.49 -0.98
C ALA A 214 6.10 -7.33 -2.49
N THR A 215 5.36 -6.42 -3.15
CA THR A 215 5.61 -6.04 -4.55
C THR A 215 7.06 -5.57 -4.74
N MET A 216 7.53 -4.64 -3.91
CA MET A 216 8.90 -4.10 -4.02
C MET A 216 9.97 -5.16 -3.71
N VAL A 217 9.71 -6.06 -2.76
CA VAL A 217 10.59 -7.22 -2.50
C VAL A 217 10.68 -8.11 -3.75
N ARG A 218 9.54 -8.43 -4.40
CA ARG A 218 9.53 -9.23 -5.64
C ARG A 218 10.15 -8.52 -6.84
N LEU A 219 10.21 -7.19 -6.82
CA LEU A 219 10.91 -6.36 -7.81
C LEU A 219 12.41 -6.17 -7.50
N GLY A 220 12.95 -6.84 -6.48
CA GLY A 220 14.38 -6.79 -6.15
C GLY A 220 14.82 -5.48 -5.48
N LYS A 221 13.89 -4.72 -4.89
CA LYS A 221 14.21 -3.47 -4.18
C LYS A 221 14.87 -3.68 -2.82
N VAL A 222 14.85 -4.91 -2.32
CA VAL A 222 15.35 -5.34 -1.01
C VAL A 222 16.32 -6.51 -1.18
N TYR A 223 17.35 -6.59 -0.32
CA TYR A 223 18.25 -7.74 -0.20
C TYR A 223 18.30 -8.19 1.27
N GLY A 224 17.93 -9.44 1.53
CA GLY A 224 17.64 -9.87 2.90
C GLY A 224 16.48 -9.04 3.45
N ASN A 225 16.75 -8.24 4.47
CA ASN A 225 15.83 -7.24 5.03
C ASN A 225 16.37 -5.80 4.88
N LEU A 226 17.36 -5.59 4.02
CA LEU A 226 18.00 -4.29 3.80
C LEU A 226 17.40 -3.58 2.57
N MET A 227 17.07 -2.32 2.77
CA MET A 227 16.66 -1.38 1.73
C MET A 227 17.88 -0.99 0.87
N VAL A 228 18.23 -1.85 -0.08
CA VAL A 228 19.44 -1.69 -0.91
C VAL A 228 19.23 -0.80 -2.13
N ASP A 229 18.00 -0.61 -2.60
CA ASP A 229 17.72 0.31 -3.71
C ASP A 229 17.54 1.76 -3.24
N LEU A 230 18.30 2.14 -2.20
CA LEU A 230 18.30 3.46 -1.61
C LEU A 230 19.22 4.41 -2.40
N MET A 231 18.71 5.59 -2.72
CA MET A 231 19.50 6.74 -3.15
C MET A 231 19.84 7.63 -1.96
N ALA A 232 21.13 7.83 -1.68
CA ALA A 232 21.57 8.64 -0.55
C ALA A 232 21.49 10.15 -0.83
N VAL A 233 20.27 10.70 -0.80
CA VAL A 233 19.98 12.12 -1.13
C VAL A 233 20.06 13.08 0.06
N ASN A 234 20.23 12.58 1.28
CA ASN A 234 20.45 13.38 2.49
C ASN A 234 21.40 12.64 3.46
N ASP A 235 21.90 13.35 4.46
CA ASP A 235 22.94 12.83 5.38
C ASP A 235 22.51 11.56 6.11
N LYS A 236 21.24 11.46 6.54
CA LYS A 236 20.68 10.27 7.17
C LYS A 236 20.71 9.06 6.21
N LEU A 237 20.44 9.27 4.93
CA LEU A 237 20.47 8.21 3.93
C LEU A 237 21.90 7.85 3.48
N VAL A 238 22.83 8.80 3.51
CA VAL A 238 24.27 8.53 3.31
C VAL A 238 24.77 7.61 4.42
N ASP A 239 24.58 8.00 5.69
CA ASP A 239 24.97 7.19 6.86
C ASP A 239 24.38 5.76 6.79
N ARG A 240 23.09 5.64 6.48
CA ARG A 240 22.45 4.33 6.28
C ARG A 240 23.08 3.54 5.12
N GLY A 241 23.31 4.18 3.99
CA GLY A 241 23.87 3.54 2.80
C GLY A 241 25.27 2.99 3.04
N VAL A 242 26.13 3.77 3.70
CA VAL A 242 27.48 3.37 4.10
C VAL A 242 27.47 2.14 5.00
N ARG A 243 26.60 2.11 6.03
CA ARG A 243 26.44 0.93 6.90
C ARG A 243 25.98 -0.32 6.14
N ILE A 244 25.04 -0.17 5.21
CA ILE A 244 24.56 -1.30 4.39
C ILE A 244 25.67 -1.84 3.49
N ILE A 245 26.46 -0.95 2.86
CA ILE A 245 27.60 -1.36 2.02
C ILE A 245 28.60 -2.12 2.89
N SER A 246 29.06 -1.53 4.00
CA SER A 246 30.01 -2.15 4.94
C SER A 246 29.52 -3.53 5.39
N GLN A 247 28.26 -3.64 5.82
CA GLN A 247 27.67 -4.91 6.26
C GLN A 247 27.68 -5.98 5.16
N LEU A 248 27.43 -5.62 3.90
CA LEU A 248 27.35 -6.56 2.79
C LEU A 248 28.70 -6.88 2.17
N THR A 249 29.64 -5.94 2.17
CA THR A 249 30.92 -6.06 1.49
C THR A 249 32.05 -6.51 2.42
N GLY A 250 32.00 -6.11 3.70
CA GLY A 250 33.08 -6.24 4.67
C GLY A 250 34.07 -5.06 4.65
N LEU A 251 33.78 -4.00 3.88
CA LEU A 251 34.61 -2.79 3.86
C LEU A 251 34.46 -1.97 5.15
N GLU A 252 35.49 -1.20 5.48
CA GLU A 252 35.40 -0.18 6.51
C GLU A 252 34.44 0.96 6.10
N LEU A 253 33.99 1.75 7.06
CA LEU A 253 32.99 2.81 6.81
C LEU A 253 33.49 3.86 5.81
N GLU A 254 34.76 4.24 5.86
CA GLU A 254 35.34 5.24 4.96
C GLU A 254 35.40 4.71 3.51
N GLU A 255 35.87 3.48 3.31
CA GLU A 255 35.90 2.81 2.00
C GLU A 255 34.48 2.58 1.45
N SER A 256 33.54 2.22 2.33
CA SER A 256 32.12 2.08 1.99
C SER A 256 31.52 3.40 1.54
N GLN A 257 31.92 4.51 2.13
CA GLN A 257 31.52 5.84 1.72
C GLN A 257 32.11 6.22 0.35
N GLN A 258 33.38 5.93 0.11
CA GLN A 258 34.00 6.13 -1.19
C GLN A 258 33.30 5.31 -2.29
N ALA A 259 33.00 4.04 -2.02
CA ALA A 259 32.25 3.17 -2.92
C ALA A 259 30.83 3.71 -3.20
N LEU A 260 30.15 4.25 -2.19
CA LEU A 260 28.83 4.87 -2.36
C LEU A 260 28.90 6.06 -3.33
N TYR A 261 29.88 6.94 -3.18
CA TYR A 261 30.05 8.10 -4.09
C TYR A 261 30.47 7.69 -5.49
N ALA A 262 31.35 6.68 -5.64
CA ALA A 262 31.72 6.13 -6.94
C ALA A 262 30.56 5.47 -7.67
N ALA A 263 29.50 5.09 -6.94
CA ALA A 263 28.30 4.45 -7.45
C ALA A 263 27.10 5.42 -7.61
N ASP A 264 27.36 6.72 -7.80
CA ASP A 264 26.34 7.77 -7.89
C ASP A 264 25.36 7.78 -6.70
N LYS A 265 25.88 7.50 -5.50
CA LYS A 265 25.11 7.41 -4.26
C LYS A 265 24.04 6.31 -4.24
N SER A 266 24.18 5.29 -5.10
CA SER A 266 23.35 4.09 -5.10
C SER A 266 24.01 2.96 -4.31
N VAL A 267 23.37 2.56 -3.22
CA VAL A 267 23.84 1.45 -2.36
C VAL A 267 23.96 0.15 -3.14
N LYS A 268 22.92 -0.20 -3.92
CA LYS A 268 22.90 -1.43 -4.72
C LYS A 268 24.07 -1.51 -5.70
N LYS A 269 24.33 -0.42 -6.43
CA LYS A 269 25.44 -0.36 -7.40
C LYS A 269 26.79 -0.46 -6.71
N ALA A 270 26.99 0.26 -5.59
CA ALA A 270 28.22 0.18 -4.80
C ALA A 270 28.52 -1.25 -4.34
N VAL A 271 27.50 -1.98 -3.85
CA VAL A 271 27.68 -3.38 -3.44
C VAL A 271 28.10 -4.26 -4.62
N VAL A 272 27.49 -4.10 -5.79
CA VAL A 272 27.86 -4.87 -7.00
C VAL A 272 29.28 -4.56 -7.44
N MET A 273 29.65 -3.27 -7.51
CA MET A 273 31.00 -2.82 -7.88
C MET A 273 32.06 -3.45 -6.97
N VAL A 274 31.85 -3.41 -5.65
CA VAL A 274 32.79 -3.95 -4.68
C VAL A 274 32.86 -5.48 -4.75
N LYS A 275 31.72 -6.18 -4.78
CA LYS A 275 31.72 -7.66 -4.77
C LYS A 275 32.22 -8.30 -6.07
N ASN A 276 32.04 -7.62 -7.20
CA ASN A 276 32.47 -8.14 -8.51
C ASN A 276 33.74 -7.47 -9.03
N ASN A 277 34.33 -6.56 -8.25
CA ASN A 277 35.50 -5.76 -8.65
C ASN A 277 35.34 -5.17 -10.06
N CYS A 278 34.22 -4.46 -10.28
CA CYS A 278 33.83 -3.96 -11.61
C CYS A 278 33.51 -2.47 -11.60
N SER A 279 33.53 -1.86 -12.78
CA SER A 279 33.15 -0.48 -13.00
C SER A 279 31.65 -0.25 -12.77
N LEU A 280 31.25 1.01 -12.64
CA LEU A 280 29.85 1.40 -12.53
C LEU A 280 29.02 0.95 -13.75
N ASP A 281 29.58 1.04 -14.96
CA ASP A 281 28.90 0.63 -16.19
C ASP A 281 28.68 -0.88 -16.24
N GLU A 282 29.68 -1.66 -15.82
CA GLU A 282 29.55 -3.11 -15.69
C GLU A 282 28.52 -3.48 -14.61
N ALA A 283 28.55 -2.80 -13.46
CA ALA A 283 27.56 -3.01 -12.40
C ALA A 283 26.13 -2.70 -12.87
N ASN A 284 25.94 -1.61 -13.64
CA ASN A 284 24.65 -1.28 -14.26
C ASN A 284 24.19 -2.38 -15.23
N LYS A 285 25.10 -2.93 -16.03
CA LYS A 285 24.80 -4.02 -16.96
C LYS A 285 24.40 -5.29 -16.23
N LEU A 286 25.18 -5.71 -15.23
CA LEU A 286 24.87 -6.88 -14.40
C LEU A 286 23.49 -6.77 -13.75
N LEU A 287 23.20 -5.60 -13.14
CA LEU A 287 21.90 -5.34 -12.53
C LEU A 287 20.77 -5.37 -13.55
N LYS A 288 20.97 -4.81 -14.75
CA LYS A 288 19.96 -4.85 -15.82
C LYS A 288 19.65 -6.28 -16.26
N ASP A 289 20.68 -7.10 -16.44
CA ASP A 289 20.55 -8.48 -16.92
C ASP A 289 19.74 -9.38 -15.95
N VAL A 290 19.83 -9.10 -14.64
CA VAL A 290 19.07 -9.81 -13.59
C VAL A 290 17.84 -9.04 -13.09
N LYS A 291 17.39 -8.01 -13.84
CA LYS A 291 16.22 -7.18 -13.51
C LYS A 291 16.27 -6.58 -12.09
N GLY A 292 17.45 -6.12 -11.68
CA GLY A 292 17.69 -5.41 -10.43
C GLY A 292 17.82 -6.28 -9.18
N SER A 293 17.79 -7.61 -9.31
CA SER A 293 17.95 -8.57 -8.21
C SER A 293 19.40 -8.65 -7.74
N LEU A 294 19.72 -8.03 -6.60
CA LEU A 294 21.06 -8.12 -6.01
C LEU A 294 21.42 -9.56 -5.61
N ARG A 295 20.44 -10.34 -5.12
CA ARG A 295 20.62 -11.75 -4.76
C ARG A 295 21.14 -12.59 -5.92
N SER A 296 20.74 -12.28 -7.14
CA SER A 296 21.16 -13.03 -8.33
C SER A 296 22.61 -12.73 -8.77
N ILE A 297 23.27 -11.73 -8.17
CA ILE A 297 24.64 -11.33 -8.50
C ILE A 297 25.62 -11.77 -7.41
N ILE A 298 25.26 -11.57 -6.13
CA ILE A 298 26.19 -11.74 -5.00
C ILE A 298 25.80 -12.89 -4.06
N GLY A 299 24.73 -13.62 -4.38
CA GLY A 299 24.14 -14.68 -3.56
C GLY A 299 24.44 -16.08 -4.04
#